data_AF-A0A835QH88-F1
#
_entry.id   AF-A0A835QH88-F1
#
_cell.length_a   1.000
_cell.length_b   1.000
_cell.length_c   1.000
_cell.angle_alpha   90.00
_cell.angle_beta   90.00
_cell.angle_gamma   90.00
#
_symmetry.space_group_name_H-M   'P 1'
#
loop_
_entity.id
_entity.type
_entity.pdbx_description
1 polymer ?
#
loop_
_entity_poly.entity_id
_entity_poly.type
_entity_poly.pdbx_seq_one_letter_code
_entity_poly.pdbx_strand_id
1 'polypeptide(L)'
;MYSKCGCVDKAYRVFCDMHERSVVTWSAMISGLARNGYGREAIDTFNEMIKEGIVPDGQVFTGVLSACSHSGLVNEGMKFLDAMRVDYGLSPNICHYGCVVDLLGRAGFDRAYHLVTRK
;
A
#
# COMPACT_ATOMS: atom_id res chain seq x y z
N MET A 1 -3.94 -9.93 12.88
CA MET A 1 -5.13 -10.81 13.04
C MET A 1 -6.44 -10.02 12.88
N TYR A 2 -6.56 -8.82 13.46
CA TYR A 2 -7.77 -7.96 13.34
C TYR A 2 -8.05 -7.39 11.94
N SER A 3 -7.01 -7.04 11.18
CA SER A 3 -7.14 -6.51 9.81
C SER A 3 -7.60 -7.55 8.77
N LYS A 4 -7.57 -8.85 9.09
CA LYS A 4 -8.14 -9.92 8.23
C LYS A 4 -9.67 -10.05 8.35
N CYS A 5 -10.29 -9.41 9.35
CA CYS A 5 -11.71 -9.60 9.70
C CYS A 5 -12.56 -8.34 9.48
N GLY A 6 -12.11 -7.38 8.66
CA GLY A 6 -12.84 -6.11 8.46
C GLY A 6 -12.77 -5.13 9.64
N CYS A 7 -12.08 -5.48 10.73
CA CYS A 7 -11.88 -4.61 11.89
C CYS A 7 -10.56 -3.83 11.81
N VAL A 8 -10.27 -3.22 10.66
CA VAL A 8 -9.01 -2.47 10.49
C VAL A 8 -8.93 -1.29 11.45
N ASP A 9 -10.05 -0.67 11.80
CA ASP A 9 -10.10 0.43 12.78
C ASP A 9 -9.60 0.01 14.16
N LYS A 10 -9.96 -1.20 14.61
CA LYS A 10 -9.49 -1.74 15.89
C LYS A 10 -7.99 -2.06 15.83
N ALA A 11 -7.52 -2.57 14.69
CA ALA A 11 -6.10 -2.80 14.48
C ALA A 11 -5.32 -1.48 14.53
N TYR A 12 -5.85 -0.43 13.89
CA TYR A 12 -5.23 0.89 13.83
C TYR A 12 -5.16 1.53 15.22
N ARG A 13 -6.21 1.43 16.04
CA ARG A 13 -6.18 1.90 17.44
C ARG A 13 -5.07 1.24 18.25
N VAL A 14 -5.01 -0.09 18.22
CA VAL A 14 -3.95 -0.84 18.93
C VAL A 14 -2.57 -0.42 18.43
N PHE A 15 -2.43 -0.18 17.12
CA PHE A 15 -1.19 0.27 16.51
C PHE A 15 -0.76 1.67 16.96
N CYS A 16 -1.70 2.60 17.10
CA CYS A 16 -1.44 3.92 17.66
C CYS A 16 -0.98 3.84 19.13
N ASP A 17 -1.56 2.92 19.91
CA ASP A 17 -1.25 2.73 21.33
C ASP A 17 0.10 2.02 21.59
N MET A 18 0.75 1.46 20.56
CA MET A 18 2.05 0.80 20.70
C MET A 18 3.16 1.81 20.96
N HIS A 19 3.91 1.61 22.06
CA HIS A 19 5.05 2.44 22.41
C HIS A 19 6.25 2.25 21.48
N GLU A 20 6.46 1.01 21.00
CA GLU A 20 7.50 0.67 20.02
C GLU A 20 6.87 -0.07 18.84
N ARG A 21 7.15 0.40 17.63
CA ARG A 21 6.67 -0.20 16.37
C ARG A 21 7.85 -0.69 15.54
N SER A 22 7.87 -1.98 15.23
CA SER A 22 8.85 -2.58 14.33
C SER A 22 8.42 -2.50 12.86
N VAL A 23 9.35 -2.68 11.92
CA VAL A 23 9.09 -2.80 10.47
C VAL A 23 7.95 -3.78 10.19
N VAL A 24 7.93 -4.91 10.90
CA VAL A 24 6.89 -5.95 10.78
C VAL A 24 5.51 -5.41 11.17
N THR A 25 5.45 -4.59 12.23
CA THR A 25 4.21 -3.97 12.73
C THR A 25 3.66 -2.97 11.72
N TRP A 26 4.53 -2.11 11.18
CA TRP A 26 4.20 -1.17 10.09
C TRP A 26 3.70 -1.90 8.84
N SER A 27 4.44 -2.92 8.39
CA SER A 27 4.07 -3.74 7.23
C SER A 27 2.71 -4.40 7.40
N ALA A 28 2.42 -4.93 8.59
CA ALA A 28 1.14 -5.54 8.91
C ALA A 28 -0.02 -4.54 8.89
N MET A 29 0.21 -3.30 9.36
CA MET A 29 -0.80 -2.24 9.31
C MET A 29 -1.08 -1.79 7.87
N ILE A 30 -0.03 -1.48 7.11
CA ILE A 30 -0.11 -1.06 5.70
C ILE A 30 -0.83 -2.12 4.86
N SER A 31 -0.44 -3.39 5.01
CA SER A 31 -1.09 -4.51 4.32
C SER A 31 -2.54 -4.69 4.76
N GLY A 32 -2.84 -4.40 6.04
CA GLY A 32 -4.19 -4.41 6.58
C GLY A 32 -5.08 -3.35 5.93
N LEU A 33 -4.60 -2.11 5.85
CA LEU A 33 -5.29 -0.99 5.21
C LEU A 33 -5.50 -1.26 3.71
N ALA A 34 -4.47 -1.73 3.01
CA ALA A 34 -4.52 -2.11 1.60
C ALA A 34 -5.63 -3.12 1.29
N ARG A 35 -5.77 -4.17 2.12
CA ARG A 35 -6.77 -5.23 1.93
C ARG A 35 -8.21 -4.78 2.21
N ASN A 36 -8.39 -3.69 2.95
CA ASN A 36 -9.71 -3.17 3.31
C ASN A 36 -10.10 -1.93 2.46
N GLY A 37 -9.33 -1.58 1.43
CA GLY A 37 -9.64 -0.47 0.52
C GLY A 37 -9.19 0.90 1.00
N TYR A 38 -8.47 0.97 2.12
CA TYR A 38 -7.95 2.22 2.70
C TYR A 38 -6.58 2.57 2.13
N GLY A 39 -6.51 2.73 0.80
CA GLY A 39 -5.23 2.90 0.11
C GLY A 39 -4.53 4.22 0.42
N ARG A 40 -5.27 5.28 0.74
CA ARG A 40 -4.69 6.58 1.12
C ARG A 40 -4.08 6.52 2.51
N GLU A 41 -4.81 5.93 3.44
CA GLU A 41 -4.37 5.70 4.82
C GLU A 41 -3.16 4.76 4.86
N ALA A 42 -3.07 3.78 3.96
CA ALA A 42 -1.89 2.93 3.82
C ALA A 42 -0.64 3.74 3.40
N ILE A 43 -0.81 4.72 2.51
CA ILE A 43 0.27 5.63 2.09
C ILE A 43 0.65 6.58 3.24
N ASP A 44 -0.33 7.11 3.96
CA ASP A 44 -0.08 7.99 5.11
C ASP A 44 0.66 7.24 6.21
N THR A 45 0.27 6.00 6.47
CA THR A 45 0.95 5.08 7.41
C THR A 45 2.40 4.80 6.95
N PHE A 46 2.63 4.61 5.65
CA PHE A 46 4.01 4.51 5.13
C PHE A 46 4.80 5.80 5.38
N ASN A 47 4.21 6.97 5.13
CA ASN A 47 4.90 8.24 5.36
C ASN A 47 5.22 8.47 6.85
N GLU A 48 4.35 8.04 7.75
CA GLU A 48 4.61 8.04 9.20
C GLU A 48 5.78 7.13 9.58
N MET A 49 5.85 5.91 9.01
CA MET A 49 6.98 5.00 9.18
C MET A 49 8.31 5.69 8.84
N ILE A 50 8.36 6.43 7.72
CA ILE A 50 9.56 7.17 7.30
C ILE A 50 9.88 8.32 8.24
N LYS A 51 8.86 9.07 8.70
CA LYS A 51 9.04 10.17 9.67
C LYS A 51 9.59 9.68 11.01
N GLU A 52 9.24 8.46 11.42
CA GLU A 52 9.80 7.81 12.61
C GLU A 52 11.20 7.22 12.37
N GLY A 53 11.77 7.39 11.18
CA GLY A 53 13.12 6.91 10.85
C GLY A 53 13.20 5.40 10.63
N ILE A 54 12.08 4.72 10.46
CA ILE A 54 12.03 3.27 10.24
C ILE A 54 12.23 3.00 8.74
N VAL A 55 13.26 2.24 8.40
CA VAL A 55 13.58 1.89 7.01
C VAL A 55 12.60 0.81 6.48
N PRO A 56 11.90 1.06 5.36
CA PRO A 56 11.00 0.09 4.75
C PRO A 56 11.77 -1.03 4.06
N ASP A 57 11.20 -2.22 4.09
CA ASP A 57 11.68 -3.39 3.33
C ASP A 57 10.77 -3.71 2.14
N GLY A 58 11.12 -4.73 1.36
CA GLY A 58 10.30 -5.17 0.23
C GLY A 58 8.88 -5.61 0.62
N GLN A 59 8.66 -6.07 1.85
CA GLN A 59 7.31 -6.45 2.30
C GLN A 59 6.44 -5.21 2.50
N VAL A 60 7.00 -4.14 3.06
CA VAL A 60 6.33 -2.84 3.18
C VAL A 60 5.97 -2.29 1.80
N PHE A 61 6.89 -2.32 0.84
CA PHE A 61 6.62 -1.89 -0.54
C PHE A 61 5.54 -2.73 -1.22
N THR A 62 5.53 -4.04 -1.02
CA THR A 62 4.44 -4.90 -1.51
C THR A 62 3.09 -4.47 -0.93
N GLY A 63 3.03 -4.12 0.36
CA GLY A 63 1.83 -3.61 1.01
C GLY A 63 1.32 -2.31 0.39
N VAL A 64 2.20 -1.32 0.21
CA VAL A 64 1.82 -0.01 -0.37
C VAL A 64 1.42 -0.14 -1.84
N LEU A 65 2.15 -0.92 -2.65
CA LEU A 65 1.81 -1.15 -4.05
C LEU A 65 0.46 -1.85 -4.21
N SER A 66 0.15 -2.82 -3.34
CA SER A 66 -1.18 -3.45 -3.30
C SER A 66 -2.26 -2.44 -2.92
N ALA A 67 -1.99 -1.54 -1.97
CA ALA A 67 -2.90 -0.46 -1.59
C ALA A 67 -3.20 0.48 -2.76
N CYS A 68 -2.16 0.86 -3.52
CA CYS A 68 -2.30 1.64 -4.73
C CYS A 68 -3.15 0.91 -5.77
N SER A 69 -2.90 -0.38 -6.00
CA SER A 69 -3.67 -1.21 -6.94
C SER A 69 -5.16 -1.21 -6.63
N HIS A 70 -5.52 -1.55 -5.39
CA HIS A 70 -6.93 -1.65 -4.98
C HIS A 70 -7.67 -0.31 -5.00
N SER A 71 -6.94 0.79 -4.89
CA SER A 71 -7.52 2.14 -4.84
C SER A 71 -7.36 2.93 -6.14
N GLY A 72 -6.84 2.30 -7.21
CA GLY A 72 -6.65 2.95 -8.52
C GLY A 72 -5.59 4.05 -8.55
N LEU A 73 -4.64 4.04 -7.60
CA LEU A 73 -3.66 5.12 -7.41
C LEU A 73 -2.44 4.95 -8.30
N VAL A 74 -2.65 4.98 -9.62
CA VAL A 74 -1.65 4.65 -10.64
C VAL A 74 -0.35 5.44 -10.46
N ASN A 75 -0.47 6.75 -10.35
CA ASN A 75 0.70 7.64 -10.24
C ASN A 75 1.52 7.34 -8.98
N GLU A 76 0.86 7.04 -7.87
CA GLU A 76 1.56 6.80 -6.61
C GLU A 76 2.19 5.41 -6.60
N GLY A 77 1.51 4.40 -7.15
CA GLY A 77 2.07 3.05 -7.31
C GLY A 77 3.37 3.06 -8.14
N MET A 78 3.42 3.84 -9.22
CA MET A 78 4.64 4.00 -10.02
C MET A 78 5.74 4.71 -9.23
N LYS A 79 5.43 5.79 -8.51
CA LYS A 79 6.40 6.48 -7.65
C LYS A 79 6.96 5.55 -6.57
N PHE A 80 6.15 4.70 -5.95
CA PHE A 80 6.63 3.76 -4.95
C PHE A 80 7.55 2.69 -5.55
N LEU A 81 7.26 2.20 -6.76
CA LEU A 81 8.14 1.25 -7.45
C LEU A 81 9.50 1.90 -7.78
N ASP A 82 9.51 3.16 -8.21
CA ASP A 82 10.73 3.89 -8.51
C ASP A 82 11.50 4.22 -7.23
N ALA A 83 10.84 4.74 -6.19
CA ALA A 83 11.43 5.04 -4.90
C ALA A 83 12.09 3.80 -4.28
N MET A 84 11.43 2.64 -4.36
CA MET A 84 12.00 1.36 -3.90
C MET A 84 13.40 1.11 -4.48
N ARG A 85 13.60 1.40 -5.77
CA ARG A 85 14.87 1.20 -6.47
C ARG A 85 15.87 2.31 -6.20
N VAL A 86 15.42 3.56 -6.31
CA VAL A 86 16.28 4.75 -6.34
C VAL A 86 16.65 5.20 -4.93
N ASP A 87 15.66 5.27 -4.04
CA ASP A 87 15.82 5.86 -2.71
C ASP A 87 16.25 4.80 -1.67
N TYR A 88 15.78 3.55 -1.84
CA TYR A 88 16.02 2.47 -0.89
C TYR A 88 16.94 1.36 -1.40
N GLY A 89 17.37 1.42 -2.68
CA GLY A 89 18.28 0.43 -3.26
C GLY A 89 17.74 -1.00 -3.29
N LEU A 90 16.42 -1.17 -3.20
CA LEU A 90 15.76 -2.48 -3.16
C LEU A 90 15.39 -2.93 -4.58
N SER A 91 15.76 -4.16 -4.93
CA SER A 91 15.38 -4.77 -6.22
C SER A 91 13.94 -5.28 -6.17
N PRO A 92 13.02 -4.78 -7.03
CA PRO A 92 11.66 -5.30 -7.07
C PRO A 92 11.63 -6.75 -7.56
N ASN A 93 10.82 -7.56 -6.89
CA ASN A 93 10.58 -8.96 -7.23
C ASN A 93 9.18 -9.17 -7.87
N ILE A 94 8.83 -10.43 -8.13
CA ILE A 94 7.55 -10.81 -8.76
C ILE A 94 6.31 -10.28 -8.03
N CYS A 95 6.33 -10.17 -6.70
CA CYS A 95 5.19 -9.64 -5.94
C CYS A 95 4.95 -8.16 -6.23
N HIS A 96 6.02 -7.37 -6.35
CA HIS A 96 5.94 -5.94 -6.64
C HIS A 96 5.41 -5.71 -8.06
N TYR A 97 5.97 -6.41 -9.04
CA TYR A 97 5.47 -6.33 -10.42
C TYR A 97 4.04 -6.85 -10.55
N GLY A 98 3.67 -7.89 -9.81
CA GLY A 98 2.29 -8.39 -9.77
C GLY A 98 1.30 -7.30 -9.33
N CYS A 99 1.64 -6.54 -8.28
CA CYS A 99 0.80 -5.42 -7.82
C CYS A 99 0.68 -4.30 -8.88
N VAL A 100 1.78 -3.98 -9.57
CA VAL A 100 1.80 -2.93 -10.59
C VAL A 100 1.02 -3.34 -11.85
N VAL A 101 1.11 -4.60 -12.26
CA VAL A 101 0.32 -5.14 -13.37
C VAL A 101 -1.17 -5.12 -13.04
N ASP A 102 -1.56 -5.56 -11.84
CA ASP A 102 -2.96 -5.48 -11.36
C ASP A 102 -3.46 -4.03 -11.36
N LEU A 103 -2.65 -3.08 -10.87
CA LEU A 103 -2.97 -1.65 -10.82
C LEU A 103 -3.24 -1.07 -12.22
N LEU A 104 -2.34 -1.31 -13.17
CA LEU A 104 -2.47 -0.80 -14.54
C LEU A 104 -3.65 -1.46 -15.26
N GLY A 105 -3.87 -2.76 -15.04
CA GLY A 105 -5.01 -3.49 -15.61
C GLY A 105 -6.35 -2.91 -15.14
N ARG A 106 -6.50 -2.68 -13.84
CA ARG A 106 -7.70 -2.07 -13.24
C ARG A 106 -7.94 -0.66 -13.74
N ALA A 107 -6.91 0.18 -13.76
CA ALA A 107 -7.05 1.56 -14.24
C ALA A 107 -7.46 1.64 -15.71
N GLY A 108 -7.00 0.71 -16.55
CA GLY A 108 -7.45 0.57 -17.94
C GLY A 108 -8.93 0.19 -18.02
N PHE A 109 -9.37 -0.77 -17.19
CA PHE A 109 -10.77 -1.18 -17.10
C PHE A 109 -11.68 -0.04 -16.63
N ASP A 110 -11.30 0.68 -15.57
CA ASP A 110 -12.09 1.80 -15.04
C ASP A 110 -12.26 2.92 -16.07
N ARG A 111 -11.18 3.26 -16.79
CA ARG A 111 -11.24 4.23 -17.90
C ARG A 111 -12.19 3.78 -18.99
N ALA A 112 -12.16 2.50 -19.37
CA ALA A 112 -13.05 1.94 -20.38
C ALA A 112 -14.52 1.97 -19.91
N TYR A 113 -14.79 1.61 -18.65
CA TYR A 113 -16.14 1.61 -18.09
C TYR A 113 -16.77 3.01 -18.05
N HIS A 114 -16.00 4.03 -17.63
CA HIS A 114 -16.48 5.41 -17.61
C HIS A 114 -16.78 5.98 -19.01
N LEU A 115 -16.08 5.53 -20.05
CA LEU A 115 -16.37 5.95 -21.43
C LEU A 115 -17.73 5.44 -21.92
N VAL A 116 -18.11 4.21 -21.55
CA VAL A 116 -19.38 3.59 -21.98
C VAL A 116 -20.59 4.09 -21.17
N THR A 117 -20.37 4.58 -19.95
CA THR A 117 -21.43 4.98 -19.01
C THR A 117 -21.72 6.49 -18.97
N ARG A 118 -20.94 7.32 -19.68
CA ARG A 118 -21.28 8.72 -19.94
C ARG A 118 -22.48 8.80 -20.90
N LYS A 119 -23.69 8.91 -20.34
CA LYS A 119 -24.87 9.44 -21.04
C LYS A 119 -24.97 10.94 -20.88
#